data_AF-A0A6B3CTP7-F1
#
_entry.id   AF-A0A6B3CTP7-F1
#
_cell.length_a   1.000
_cell.length_b   1.000
_cell.length_c   1.000
_cell.angle_alpha   90.00
_cell.angle_beta   90.00
_cell.angle_gamma   90.00
#
_symmetry.space_group_name_H-M   'P 1'
#
loop_
_entity.id
_entity.type
_entity.pdbx_description
1 polymer ?
#
loop_
_entity_poly.entity_id
_entity_poly.type
_entity_poly.pdbx_seq_one_letter_code
_entity_poly.pdbx_strand_id
1 'polypeptide(L)' 'MGDRQSRPWIVSEELWSLVEPLLAKPGPKKAEGRPRVPDRQALPGNLFALHTGIQWEYL' A
#
# COMPACT_ATOMS: atom_id res chain seq x y z
N MET A 1 -26.95 4.54 6.79
CA MET A 1 -26.54 4.95 5.44
C MET A 1 -25.35 4.08 5.09
N GLY A 2 -25.57 2.97 4.39
CA GLY A 2 -24.56 1.93 4.22
C GLY A 2 -23.53 2.37 3.19
N ASP A 3 -22.30 2.60 3.62
CA ASP A 3 -21.22 2.87 2.70
C ASP A 3 -20.93 1.61 1.89
N ARG A 4 -21.33 1.71 0.62
CA ARG A 4 -20.97 0.87 -0.51
C ARG A 4 -19.53 0.42 -0.34
N GLN A 5 -19.31 -0.89 -0.16
CA GLN A 5 -18.00 -1.50 0.11
C GLN A 5 -16.92 -0.90 -0.80
N SER A 6 -16.16 0.05 -0.27
CA SER A 6 -14.92 0.49 -0.90
C SER A 6 -13.97 -0.69 -0.81
N ARG A 7 -13.30 -1.01 -1.92
CA ARG A 7 -12.28 -2.07 -1.94
C ARG A 7 -11.32 -1.82 -0.77
N PRO A 8 -11.09 -2.80 0.12
CA PRO A 8 -10.38 -2.59 1.39
C PRO A 8 -8.91 -2.19 1.21
N TRP A 9 -8.38 -2.28 -0.01
CA TRP A 9 -7.05 -1.83 -0.39
C TRP A 9 -6.99 -0.40 -0.94
N ILE A 10 -8.09 0.35 -0.95
CA ILE A 10 -8.08 1.78 -1.25
C ILE A 10 -7.53 2.54 -0.04
N VAL A 11 -6.45 3.29 -0.25
CA VAL A 11 -5.80 4.08 0.80
C VAL A 11 -6.28 5.53 0.75
N SER A 12 -7.03 5.96 1.76
CA SER A 12 -7.43 7.36 1.95
C SER A 12 -6.26 8.20 2.51
N GLU A 13 -6.35 9.53 2.38
CA GLU A 13 -5.38 10.46 3.01
C GLU A 13 -5.31 10.28 4.53
N GLU A 14 -6.45 10.05 5.16
CA GLU A 14 -6.56 9.84 6.60
C GLU A 14 -5.82 8.57 7.03
N LEU A 15 -6.06 7.46 6.34
CA LEU A 15 -5.37 6.20 6.61
C LEU A 15 -3.86 6.35 6.36
N TRP A 16 -3.47 7.00 5.25
CA TRP A 16 -2.08 7.25 4.96
C TRP A 16 -1.40 8.08 6.06
N SER A 17 -2.07 9.12 6.57
CA SER A 17 -1.55 9.98 7.63
C SER A 17 -1.30 9.23 8.95
N LEU A 18 -2.02 8.14 9.19
CA LEU A 18 -1.81 7.25 10.36
C LEU A 18 -0.67 6.25 10.12
N VAL A 19 -0.53 5.75 8.89
CA VAL A 19 0.45 4.70 8.53
C VAL A 19 1.84 5.27 8.27
N GLU A 20 1.94 6.39 7.55
CA GLU A 20 3.21 7.03 7.17
C GLU A 20 4.20 7.20 8.33
N PRO A 21 3.83 7.74 9.51
CA PRO A 21 4.78 7.92 10.61
C PRO A 21 5.28 6.60 11.23
N LEU A 22 4.59 5.48 10.98
CA LEU A 22 4.98 4.15 11.47
C LEU A 22 6.01 3.48 10.57
N LEU A 23 6.17 3.95 9.33
CA LEU A 23 7.11 3.37 8.38
C LEU A 23 8.55 3.76 8.74
N ALA A 24 9.44 2.78 8.68
CA ALA A 24 10.87 3.04 8.82
C ALA A 24 11.37 3.93 7.68
N LYS A 25 12.26 4.89 8.02
CA LYS A 25 12.89 5.73 7.00
C LYS A 25 13.60 4.85 5.97
N PRO A 26 13.50 5.18 4.66
CA PRO A 26 14.19 4.42 3.63
C PRO A 26 15.69 4.37 3.93
N GLY A 27 16.26 3.17 3.90
CA GLY A 27 17.70 3.00 4.00
C GLY A 27 18.45 3.70 2.85
N PRO A 28 19.77 3.89 2.98
CA PRO A 28 20.57 4.46 1.90
C PRO A 28 20.37 3.67 0.59
N LYS A 29 20.24 4.39 -0.53
CA LYS A 29 20.10 3.78 -1.86
C LYS A 29 21.30 2.87 -2.12
N LYS A 30 21.05 1.57 -2.37
CA LYS A 30 22.11 0.55 -2.49
C LYS A 30 22.64 0.31 -3.91
N ALA A 31 22.00 0.75 -5.00
CA ALA A 31 22.49 0.43 -6.35
C ALA A 31 21.89 1.30 -7.46
N GLU A 32 22.64 1.39 -8.58
CA GLU A 32 22.17 1.82 -9.90
C GLU A 32 21.12 0.80 -10.42
N GLY A 33 19.88 1.27 -10.61
CA GLY A 33 18.75 0.40 -10.96
C GLY A 33 17.42 1.15 -10.89
N ARG A 34 16.30 0.41 -11.01
CA ARG A 34 14.97 1.03 -10.96
C ARG A 34 14.77 1.77 -9.62
N PRO A 35 14.36 3.05 -9.64
CA PRO A 35 14.05 3.76 -8.42
C PRO A 35 13.01 3.02 -7.57
N ARG A 36 13.17 3.09 -6.24
CA ARG A 36 12.19 2.58 -5.28
C ARG A 36 10.84 3.27 -5.52
N VAL A 37 9.77 2.48 -5.60
CA VAL A 37 8.40 3.00 -5.64
C VAL A 37 8.07 3.67 -4.31
N PRO A 38 7.47 4.88 -4.29
CA PRO A 38 7.06 5.52 -3.05
C PRO A 38 6.14 4.63 -2.22
N ASP A 39 6.34 4.60 -0.91
CA ASP A 39 5.62 3.67 -0.01
C ASP A 39 4.09 3.83 -0.11
N ARG A 40 3.63 5.07 -0.33
CA ARG A 40 2.22 5.39 -0.56
C ARG A 40 1.62 4.69 -1.78
N GLN A 41 2.40 4.56 -2.85
CA GLN A 41 1.94 3.87 -4.07
C GLN A 41 2.03 2.35 -3.91
N ALA A 42 2.89 1.85 -3.03
CA ALA A 42 3.04 0.42 -2.76
C ALA A 42 1.99 -0.11 -1.76
N LEU A 43 1.51 0.71 -0.84
CA LEU A 43 0.58 0.30 0.24
C LEU A 43 -0.72 -0.36 -0.26
N PRO A 44 -1.39 0.12 -1.33
CA PRO A 44 -2.56 -0.56 -1.88
C PRO A 44 -2.28 -2.01 -2.31
N GLY A 45 -1.12 -2.26 -2.92
CA GLY A 45 -0.73 -3.61 -3.35
C GLY A 45 -0.51 -4.55 -2.16
N ASN A 46 0.09 -4.05 -1.08
CA ASN A 46 0.24 -4.80 0.16
C ASN A 46 -1.11 -5.13 0.80
N LEU A 47 -2.02 -4.15 0.91
CA LEU A 47 -3.36 -4.37 1.46
C LEU A 47 -4.18 -5.33 0.61
N PHE A 48 -4.05 -5.25 -0.72
CA PHE A 48 -4.68 -6.19 -1.63
C PHE A 48 -4.18 -7.62 -1.35
N ALA A 49 -2.87 -7.84 -1.33
CA ALA A 49 -2.29 -9.16 -1.07
C ALA A 49 -2.71 -9.72 0.30
N LEU A 50 -2.74 -8.88 1.34
CA LEU A 50 -3.20 -9.27 2.68
C LEU A 50 -4.69 -9.61 2.73
N HIS A 51 -5.51 -8.92 1.94
CA HIS A 51 -6.95 -9.14 1.92
C HIS A 51 -7.36 -10.35 1.06
N THR A 52 -6.72 -10.53 -0.10
CA THR A 52 -7.09 -11.56 -1.09
C THR A 52 -6.27 -12.85 -0.97
N GLY A 53 -5.17 -12.83 -0.20
CA GLY A 53 -4.24 -13.96 -0.13
C GLY A 53 -3.47 -14.19 -1.44
N ILE A 54 -3.40 -13.19 -2.33
CA ILE A 54 -2.73 -13.28 -3.64
C ILE A 54 -3.40 -14.34 -4.54
N GLN A 55 -4.73 -14.42 -4.51
CA GLN A 55 -5.47 -15.24 -5.46
C GLN A 55 -5.41 -14.62 -6.87
N TRP A 56 -5.08 -15.45 -7.86
CA TRP A 56 -4.91 -15.06 -9.26
C TRP A 56 -6.24 -14.63 -9.93
N GLU A 57 -7.39 -15.02 -9.38
CA GLU A 57 -8.73 -14.69 -9.89
C GLU A 57 -9.23 -13.29 -9.48
N TYR A 58 -8.52 -12.61 -8.58
CA TYR A 58 -8.89 -11.27 -8.10
C TYR A 58 -8.33 -10.12 -8.97
N LEU A 59 -7.61 -10.46 -10.05
CA LEU A 59 -6.90 -9.54 -10.95
C LEU A 59 -7.61 -9.36 -12.30
#